data_AF-A0A0V0XWK8-F1
#
_entry.id   AF-A0A0V0XWK8-F1
#
_cell.length_a   1.000
_cell.length_b   1.000
_cell.length_c   1.000
_cell.angle_alpha   90.00
_cell.angle_beta   90.00
_cell.angle_gamma   90.00
#
_symmetry.space_group_name_H-M   'P 1'
#
loop_
_entity.id
_entity.type
_entity.pdbx_description
1 polymer ?
#
loop_
_entity_poly.entity_id
_entity_poly.type
_entity_poly.pdbx_seq_one_letter_code
_entity_poly.pdbx_strand_id
1 'polypeptide(L)'
;MPKRNCDTFDSWGFHWDFTQMLWFIMVEEDDLLLFRLGAESDEANVWSSSSLTMTETKSREMGKAAQYMRYNITNVICAPSIKCIAAAHSFIKGFEGGKKYQGKPLNIKIEGGLSETVEGYCLQKQFQSFVAESGYPIDESYETCIKWPGGSSIDPYVNLAWRINEAVKSMMRTYSGAIEQIVAIFVDRSLERMLRCVMIGPPLPFILRVPPIPDSVLAMQEREE
;
A
#
# COMPACT_ATOMS: atom_id res chain seq x y z
N MET A 1 1.39 30.80 1.38
CA MET A 1 1.78 29.38 1.23
C MET A 1 0.73 28.70 0.38
N PRO A 2 1.08 27.96 -0.69
CA PRO A 2 0.07 27.19 -1.41
C PRO A 2 -0.44 26.10 -0.48
N LYS A 3 -1.77 25.96 -0.36
CA LYS A 3 -2.41 24.87 0.37
C LYS A 3 -1.84 23.55 -0.14
N ARG A 4 -1.23 22.74 0.75
CA ARG A 4 -0.90 21.35 0.44
C ARG A 4 -2.22 20.66 0.11
N ASN A 5 -2.46 20.38 -1.16
CA ASN A 5 -3.65 19.66 -1.61
C ASN A 5 -3.45 18.16 -1.29
N CYS A 6 -3.38 17.84 0.00
CA CYS A 6 -3.32 16.49 0.54
C CYS A 6 -4.72 15.96 0.86
N ASP A 7 -5.76 16.63 0.35
CA ASP A 7 -7.11 16.53 0.91
C ASP A 7 -7.80 15.17 0.74
N THR A 8 -7.32 14.27 -0.12
CA THR A 8 -7.76 12.86 -0.08
C THR A 8 -6.92 12.01 -1.02
N PHE A 9 -6.38 10.91 -0.51
CA PHE A 9 -6.29 9.71 -1.35
C PHE A 9 -7.67 9.10 -1.48
N ASP A 10 -7.94 8.54 -2.66
CA ASP A 10 -9.06 7.63 -2.82
C ASP A 10 -8.71 6.32 -2.11
N SER A 11 -9.19 6.17 -0.88
CA SER A 11 -8.99 4.97 -0.07
C SER A 11 -10.30 4.47 0.52
N TRP A 12 -10.41 3.14 0.64
CA TRP A 12 -11.62 2.44 1.01
C TRP A 12 -11.30 1.48 2.15
N GLY A 13 -12.07 1.56 3.23
CA GLY A 13 -12.02 0.62 4.34
C GLY A 13 -13.08 -0.46 4.15
N PHE A 14 -12.74 -1.66 4.56
CA PHE A 14 -13.68 -2.76 4.69
C PHE A 14 -13.48 -3.40 6.04
N HIS A 15 -14.48 -3.25 6.91
CA HIS A 15 -14.53 -4.05 8.11
C HIS A 15 -14.93 -5.46 7.74
N TRP A 16 -14.35 -6.44 8.39
CA TRP A 16 -14.91 -7.77 8.37
C TRP A 16 -14.87 -8.28 9.82
N ASP A 17 -16.01 -8.78 10.30
CA ASP A 17 -16.21 -9.21 11.68
C ASP A 17 -16.08 -8.11 12.78
N PHE A 18 -16.55 -6.90 12.48
CA PHE A 18 -16.69 -5.72 13.37
C PHE A 18 -15.40 -5.14 13.99
N THR A 19 -14.30 -5.90 14.04
CA THR A 19 -13.08 -5.56 14.77
C THR A 19 -11.82 -5.55 13.89
N GLN A 20 -11.87 -6.08 12.67
CA GLN A 20 -10.75 -6.05 11.73
C GLN A 20 -11.08 -5.24 10.49
N MET A 21 -10.09 -4.51 9.97
CA MET A 21 -10.24 -3.69 8.78
C MET A 21 -9.16 -4.00 7.74
N LEU A 22 -9.59 -4.29 6.51
CA LEU A 22 -8.74 -4.17 5.33
C LEU A 22 -8.89 -2.75 4.77
N TRP A 23 -7.81 -1.99 4.76
CA TRP A 23 -7.80 -0.62 4.26
C TRP A 23 -7.08 -0.57 2.91
N PHE A 24 -7.87 -0.50 1.84
CA PHE A 24 -7.38 -0.41 0.47
C PHE A 24 -7.04 1.04 0.12
N ILE A 25 -5.80 1.28 -0.27
CA ILE A 25 -5.26 2.57 -0.69
C ILE A 25 -4.96 2.47 -2.18
N MET A 26 -5.68 3.25 -2.99
CA MET A 26 -5.53 3.25 -4.44
C MET A 26 -4.35 4.11 -4.84
N VAL A 27 -3.41 3.53 -5.57
CA VAL A 27 -2.19 4.19 -6.02
C VAL A 27 -2.36 4.65 -7.47
N GLU A 28 -2.29 5.95 -7.66
CA GLU A 28 -2.32 6.59 -8.98
C GLU A 28 -0.99 6.40 -9.71
N GLU A 29 -1.04 6.45 -11.04
CA GLU A 29 0.17 6.61 -11.83
C GLU A 29 0.79 7.97 -11.58
N ASP A 30 2.11 7.97 -11.39
CA ASP A 30 2.93 9.17 -11.28
C ASP A 30 4.03 9.05 -12.33
N ASP A 31 4.00 9.95 -13.32
CA ASP A 31 4.91 9.94 -14.48
C ASP A 31 6.40 9.97 -14.06
N LEU A 32 6.69 10.42 -12.83
CA LEU A 32 8.05 10.57 -12.32
C LEU A 32 8.67 9.26 -11.79
N LEU A 33 7.88 8.24 -11.46
CA LEU A 33 8.40 6.98 -10.92
C LEU A 33 9.17 6.15 -11.96
N LEU A 34 8.84 6.30 -13.25
CA LEU A 34 9.51 5.61 -14.35
C LEU A 34 10.98 6.01 -14.53
N PHE A 35 11.36 7.24 -14.17
CA PHE A 35 12.71 7.75 -14.36
C PHE A 35 13.71 7.27 -13.29
N ARG A 36 13.24 6.80 -12.13
CA ARG A 36 14.12 6.44 -10.99
C ARG A 36 14.75 5.05 -11.11
N LEU A 37 14.17 4.18 -11.93
CA LEU A 37 14.65 2.80 -12.16
C LEU A 37 15.56 2.66 -13.39
N GLY A 38 15.66 3.70 -14.24
CA GLY A 38 16.46 3.67 -15.47
C GLY A 38 17.81 4.38 -15.40
N ALA A 39 18.18 4.94 -14.25
CA ALA A 39 19.46 5.64 -14.08
C ALA A 39 20.55 4.66 -13.62
N GLU A 40 21.09 3.89 -14.56
CA GLU A 40 22.47 3.42 -14.41
C GLU A 40 23.40 4.63 -14.46
N SER A 41 24.40 4.63 -13.57
CA SER A 41 25.38 5.68 -13.40
C SER A 41 26.03 6.08 -14.72
N ASP A 42 25.96 7.37 -15.07
CA ASP A 42 27.16 8.14 -15.41
C ASP A 42 26.89 9.65 -15.48
N GLU A 43 27.88 10.37 -14.96
CA GLU A 43 28.15 11.80 -15.06
C GLU A 43 27.25 12.81 -14.31
N ALA A 44 27.87 13.30 -13.23
CA ALA A 44 27.60 14.53 -12.51
C ALA A 44 26.97 15.66 -13.35
N ASN A 45 25.66 15.86 -13.21
CA ASN A 45 25.07 17.19 -13.19
C ASN A 45 23.73 17.19 -12.44
N VAL A 46 23.81 17.64 -11.19
CA VAL A 46 22.86 18.56 -10.54
C VAL A 46 21.39 18.41 -10.94
N TRP A 47 20.77 17.33 -10.46
CA TRP A 47 19.47 17.48 -9.79
C TRP A 47 19.54 16.76 -8.45
N SER A 48 20.01 17.48 -7.43
CA SER A 48 19.72 17.16 -6.05
C SER A 48 18.20 17.25 -5.82
N SER A 49 17.49 16.13 -5.95
CA SER A 49 16.14 15.96 -5.42
C SER A 49 15.80 14.46 -5.41
N SER A 50 15.92 13.67 -4.36
CA SER A 50 15.42 13.84 -2.98
C SER A 50 13.97 14.36 -2.85
N SER A 51 13.31 14.74 -3.93
CA SER A 51 11.87 15.02 -3.93
C SER A 51 11.12 13.72 -4.08
N LEU A 52 10.33 13.36 -3.06
CA LEU A 52 9.32 12.32 -3.17
C LEU A 52 8.38 12.64 -4.34
N THR A 53 7.97 11.61 -5.07
CA THR A 53 6.87 11.73 -6.03
C THR A 53 5.58 12.19 -5.34
N MET A 54 4.58 12.61 -6.11
CA MET A 54 3.31 13.02 -5.49
C MET A 54 2.67 11.84 -4.76
N THR A 55 2.75 10.63 -5.33
CA THR A 55 2.29 9.40 -4.70
C THR A 55 3.00 9.09 -3.38
N GLU A 56 4.33 9.20 -3.34
CA GLU A 56 5.11 9.00 -2.12
C GLU A 56 4.81 10.08 -1.06
N THR A 57 4.73 11.35 -1.49
CA THR A 57 4.44 12.49 -0.61
C THR A 57 3.09 12.33 0.05
N LYS A 58 2.03 12.10 -0.75
CA LYS A 58 0.70 11.85 -0.21
C LYS A 58 0.76 10.66 0.76
N SER A 59 1.40 9.54 0.37
CA SER A 59 1.41 8.29 1.16
C SER A 59 2.05 8.50 2.53
N ARG A 60 3.12 9.29 2.56
CA ARG A 60 3.79 9.67 3.80
C ARG A 60 2.88 10.50 4.72
N GLU A 61 2.15 11.47 4.19
CA GLU A 61 1.20 12.25 4.99
C GLU A 61 0.05 11.39 5.52
N MET A 62 -0.45 10.44 4.71
CA MET A 62 -1.44 9.47 5.16
C MET A 62 -0.92 8.59 6.30
N GLY A 63 0.34 8.14 6.23
CA GLY A 63 0.99 7.40 7.32
C GLY A 63 1.05 8.21 8.62
N LYS A 64 1.49 9.48 8.53
CA LYS A 64 1.53 10.38 9.69
C LYS A 64 0.14 10.57 10.29
N ALA A 65 -0.87 10.77 9.44
CA ALA A 65 -2.23 10.99 9.89
C ALA A 65 -2.84 9.74 10.53
N ALA A 66 -2.57 8.55 9.99
CA ALA A 66 -2.96 7.27 10.62
C ALA A 66 -2.31 7.10 12.00
N GLN A 67 -1.03 7.47 12.15
CA GLN A 67 -0.34 7.46 13.44
C GLN A 67 -0.97 8.45 14.43
N TYR A 68 -1.27 9.68 13.98
CA TYR A 68 -1.94 10.69 14.78
C TYR A 68 -3.30 10.21 15.30
N MET A 69 -4.08 9.54 14.44
CA MET A 69 -5.37 8.93 14.75
C MET A 69 -5.24 7.65 15.60
N ARG A 70 -4.01 7.20 15.91
CA ARG A 70 -3.72 5.98 16.66
C ARG A 70 -4.30 4.72 16.02
N TYR A 71 -4.31 4.67 14.70
CA TYR A 71 -4.70 3.46 13.97
C TYR A 71 -3.73 2.33 14.31
N ASN A 72 -4.27 1.17 14.68
CA ASN A 72 -3.50 -0.03 14.98
C ASN A 72 -3.15 -0.78 13.69
N ILE A 73 -2.23 -0.19 12.91
CA ILE A 73 -1.74 -0.78 11.66
C ILE A 73 -0.76 -1.91 12.01
N THR A 74 -1.16 -3.15 11.75
CA THR A 74 -0.35 -4.34 12.08
C THR A 74 0.39 -4.91 10.89
N ASN A 75 -0.10 -4.64 9.68
CA ASN A 75 0.43 -5.19 8.45
C ASN A 75 0.29 -4.19 7.30
N VAL A 76 1.30 -4.16 6.43
CA VAL A 76 1.30 -3.40 5.18
C VAL A 76 1.51 -4.38 4.03
N ILE A 77 0.55 -4.44 3.12
CA ILE A 77 0.55 -5.32 1.96
C ILE A 77 0.50 -4.44 0.70
N CYS A 78 1.17 -4.85 -0.37
CA CYS A 78 1.04 -4.17 -1.67
C CYS A 78 0.93 -5.15 -2.83
N ALA A 79 0.37 -4.69 -3.94
CA ALA A 79 0.49 -5.34 -5.24
C ALA A 79 1.96 -5.38 -5.72
N PRO A 80 2.36 -6.34 -6.58
CA PRO A 80 3.70 -6.40 -7.16
C PRO A 80 3.87 -5.30 -8.23
N SER A 81 3.97 -4.06 -7.77
CA SER A 81 4.04 -2.84 -8.57
C SER A 81 4.95 -1.83 -7.88
N ILE A 82 5.87 -1.23 -8.64
CA ILE A 82 6.89 -0.30 -8.09
C ILE A 82 6.23 0.89 -7.41
N LYS A 83 5.16 1.44 -8.00
CA LYS A 83 4.41 2.55 -7.41
C LYS A 83 3.73 2.14 -6.10
N CYS A 84 3.17 0.93 -6.04
CA CYS A 84 2.57 0.39 -4.82
C CYS A 84 3.61 0.18 -3.71
N ILE A 85 4.82 -0.28 -4.05
CA ILE A 85 5.93 -0.42 -3.09
C ILE A 85 6.42 0.94 -2.59
N ALA A 86 6.65 1.89 -3.49
CA ALA A 86 7.11 3.23 -3.12
C ALA A 86 6.08 3.95 -2.22
N ALA A 87 4.79 3.81 -2.53
CA ALA A 87 3.68 4.29 -1.72
C ALA A 87 3.67 3.63 -0.32
N ALA A 88 3.70 2.30 -0.26
CA ALA A 88 3.71 1.55 0.99
C ALA A 88 4.91 1.90 1.89
N HIS A 89 6.11 1.99 1.31
CA HIS A 89 7.31 2.40 2.03
C HIS A 89 7.21 3.83 2.58
N SER A 90 6.71 4.76 1.77
CA SER A 90 6.50 6.15 2.20
C SER A 90 5.46 6.26 3.30
N PHE A 91 4.39 5.46 3.23
CA PHE A 91 3.40 5.35 4.29
C PHE A 91 4.01 4.84 5.60
N ILE A 92 4.79 3.76 5.58
CA ILE A 92 5.49 3.22 6.76
C ILE A 92 6.38 4.30 7.38
N LYS A 93 7.20 4.99 6.58
CA LYS A 93 8.03 6.11 7.06
C LYS A 93 7.22 7.23 7.70
N GLY A 94 6.03 7.53 7.17
CA GLY A 94 5.10 8.49 7.78
C GLY A 94 4.52 8.00 9.10
N PHE A 95 4.11 6.74 9.15
CA PHE A 95 3.43 6.11 10.28
C PHE A 95 4.37 5.84 11.46
N GLU A 96 5.58 5.38 11.20
CA GLU A 96 6.58 5.05 12.23
C GLU A 96 7.45 6.25 12.62
N GLY A 97 7.58 7.23 11.73
CA GLY A 97 8.49 8.37 11.91
C GLY A 97 8.11 9.36 13.00
N GLY A 98 6.88 9.32 13.53
CA GLY A 98 6.51 10.23 14.63
C GLY A 98 6.98 9.75 16.00
N LYS A 99 7.31 10.69 16.89
CA LYS A 99 7.85 10.49 18.26
C LYS A 99 7.07 9.50 19.16
N LYS A 100 5.87 9.06 18.77
CA LYS A 100 4.96 8.22 19.56
C LYS A 100 4.90 6.76 19.09
N TYR A 101 5.55 6.40 17.99
CA TYR A 101 5.57 5.01 17.55
C TYR A 101 6.49 4.19 18.48
N GLN A 102 5.92 3.20 19.14
CA GLN A 102 6.66 2.21 19.94
C GLN A 102 6.37 0.78 19.48
N GLY A 103 5.80 0.62 18.28
CA GLY A 103 5.47 -0.67 17.71
C GLY A 103 6.69 -1.39 17.13
N LYS A 104 6.48 -2.66 16.76
CA LYS A 104 7.47 -3.42 15.99
C LYS A 104 7.52 -2.85 14.56
N PRO A 105 8.72 -2.60 13.99
CA PRO A 105 8.85 -2.14 12.62
C PRO A 105 8.04 -2.98 11.62
N LEU A 106 7.32 -2.29 10.74
CA LEU A 106 6.50 -2.84 9.68
C LEU A 106 7.35 -3.11 8.45
N ASN A 107 7.25 -4.33 7.95
CA ASN A 107 7.77 -4.71 6.64
C ASN A 107 6.63 -4.83 5.64
N ILE A 108 6.95 -4.62 4.36
CA ILE A 108 6.01 -4.69 3.24
C ILE A 108 5.88 -6.14 2.79
N LYS A 109 4.65 -6.63 2.70
CA LYS A 109 4.29 -7.93 2.13
C LYS A 109 3.80 -7.74 0.70
N ILE A 110 4.35 -8.48 -0.26
CA ILE A 110 3.97 -8.35 -1.67
C ILE A 110 2.99 -9.46 -2.05
N GLU A 111 1.73 -9.11 -2.29
CA GLU A 111 0.67 -10.06 -2.61
C GLU A 111 0.44 -10.14 -4.13
N GLY A 112 0.90 -11.22 -4.75
CA GLY A 112 0.78 -11.46 -6.18
C GLY A 112 -0.67 -11.50 -6.67
N GLY A 113 -1.61 -11.95 -5.84
CA GLY A 113 -3.04 -11.98 -6.17
C GLY A 113 -3.65 -10.60 -6.43
N LEU A 114 -2.97 -9.54 -5.98
CA LEU A 114 -3.32 -8.14 -6.26
C LEU A 114 -2.64 -7.57 -7.52
N SER A 115 -1.89 -8.38 -8.27
CA SER A 115 -1.30 -7.96 -9.55
C SER A 115 -2.36 -7.71 -10.62
N GLU A 116 -2.27 -6.62 -11.37
CA GLU A 116 -3.09 -6.38 -12.55
C GLU A 116 -2.89 -7.46 -13.62
N THR A 117 -1.65 -7.92 -13.79
CA THR A 117 -1.26 -8.89 -14.82
C THR A 117 -1.01 -10.28 -14.26
N VAL A 118 -1.13 -11.30 -15.11
CA VAL A 118 -0.78 -12.68 -14.75
C VAL A 118 0.74 -12.81 -14.58
N GLU A 119 1.51 -12.10 -15.38
CA GLU A 119 2.96 -12.04 -15.32
C GLU A 119 3.43 -11.51 -13.96
N GLY A 120 2.85 -10.40 -13.47
CA GLY A 120 3.19 -9.85 -12.17
C GLY A 120 2.81 -10.77 -11.00
N TYR A 121 1.74 -11.56 -11.16
CA TYR A 121 1.40 -12.64 -10.21
C TYR A 121 2.46 -13.75 -10.23
N CYS A 122 2.81 -14.26 -11.40
CA CYS A 122 3.76 -15.35 -11.57
C CYS A 122 5.18 -14.95 -11.14
N LEU A 123 5.56 -13.69 -11.36
CA LEU A 123 6.89 -13.14 -11.07
C LEU A 123 6.99 -12.50 -9.68
N GLN A 124 6.00 -12.67 -8.81
CA GLN A 124 5.95 -12.04 -7.50
C GLN A 124 7.21 -12.31 -6.67
N LYS A 125 7.75 -13.55 -6.66
CA LYS A 125 8.97 -13.88 -5.91
C LYS A 125 10.21 -13.19 -6.48
N GLN A 126 10.39 -13.16 -7.81
CA GLN A 126 11.52 -12.43 -8.40
C GLN A 126 11.41 -10.92 -8.11
N PHE A 127 10.20 -10.37 -8.19
CA PHE A 127 9.95 -8.97 -7.89
C PHE A 127 10.26 -8.64 -6.42
N GLN A 128 9.91 -9.52 -5.49
CA GLN A 128 10.21 -9.40 -4.06
C GLN A 128 11.72 -9.34 -3.79
N SER A 129 12.52 -10.21 -4.41
CA SER A 129 13.98 -10.16 -4.30
C SER A 129 14.54 -8.86 -4.88
N PHE A 130 14.09 -8.47 -6.08
CA PHE A 130 14.56 -7.25 -6.76
C PHE A 130 14.36 -5.98 -5.92
N VAL A 131 13.18 -5.81 -5.30
CA VAL A 131 12.91 -4.63 -4.48
C VAL A 131 13.56 -4.69 -3.10
N ALA A 132 13.78 -5.88 -2.53
CA ALA A 132 14.57 -6.04 -1.31
C ALA A 132 16.04 -5.62 -1.53
N GLU A 133 16.65 -6.06 -2.64
CA GLU A 133 18.00 -5.65 -3.07
C GLU A 133 18.11 -4.14 -3.30
N SER A 134 17.01 -3.52 -3.74
CA SER A 134 16.90 -2.06 -3.91
C SER A 134 16.74 -1.30 -2.57
N GLY A 135 16.73 -1.99 -1.43
CA GLY A 135 16.71 -1.40 -0.09
C GLY A 135 15.32 -1.12 0.49
N TYR A 136 14.25 -1.68 -0.10
CA TYR A 136 12.91 -1.59 0.49
C TYR A 136 12.78 -2.59 1.68
N PRO A 137 12.03 -2.24 2.74
CA PRO A 137 11.85 -3.12 3.91
C PRO A 137 10.83 -4.22 3.61
N ILE A 138 11.24 -5.25 2.88
CA ILE A 138 10.37 -6.32 2.40
C ILE A 138 10.35 -7.49 3.41
N ASP A 139 9.16 -8.06 3.66
CA ASP A 139 9.03 -9.34 4.35
C ASP A 139 9.31 -10.47 3.34
N GLU A 140 10.57 -10.86 3.21
CA GLU A 140 11.02 -11.93 2.29
C GLU A 140 10.42 -13.31 2.62
N SER A 141 9.92 -13.50 3.85
CA SER A 141 9.26 -14.75 4.26
C SER A 141 7.81 -14.86 3.81
N TYR A 142 7.22 -13.75 3.34
CA TYR A 142 5.84 -13.72 2.89
C TYR A 142 5.68 -14.46 1.55
N GLU A 143 4.73 -15.39 1.52
CA GLU A 143 4.29 -16.05 0.29
C GLU A 143 2.91 -15.55 -0.12
N THR A 144 2.69 -15.40 -1.43
CA THR A 144 1.35 -15.11 -1.98
C THR A 144 0.34 -16.13 -1.48
N CYS A 145 -0.81 -15.63 -1.05
CA CYS A 145 -1.81 -16.46 -0.40
C CYS A 145 -2.59 -17.37 -1.38
N ILE A 146 -2.42 -17.16 -2.69
CA ILE A 146 -3.09 -17.95 -3.73
C ILE A 146 -2.08 -18.79 -4.52
N LYS A 147 -2.35 -20.09 -4.63
CA LYS A 147 -1.63 -20.99 -5.53
C LYS A 147 -2.44 -21.13 -6.82
N TRP A 148 -1.87 -20.71 -7.94
CA TRP A 148 -2.51 -20.86 -9.23
C TRP A 148 -2.78 -22.33 -9.52
N PRO A 149 -4.03 -22.73 -9.80
CA PRO A 149 -4.36 -24.14 -9.96
C PRO A 149 -3.74 -24.78 -11.21
N GLY A 150 -3.19 -24.00 -12.15
CA GLY A 150 -2.58 -24.50 -13.38
C GLY A 150 -3.62 -25.09 -14.35
N GLY A 151 -3.41 -24.88 -15.65
CA GLY A 151 -4.03 -25.77 -16.66
C GLY A 151 -5.23 -25.28 -17.46
N SER A 152 -5.52 -23.98 -17.56
CA SER A 152 -6.40 -23.53 -18.66
C SER A 152 -6.10 -22.09 -19.07
N SER A 153 -6.24 -21.81 -20.36
CA SER A 153 -6.30 -20.45 -20.90
C SER A 153 -7.58 -19.79 -20.37
N ILE A 154 -7.56 -19.41 -19.10
CA ILE A 154 -8.64 -18.66 -18.47
C ILE A 154 -8.58 -17.26 -19.04
N ASP A 155 -9.74 -16.75 -19.46
CA ASP A 155 -9.90 -15.36 -19.84
C ASP A 155 -9.17 -14.43 -18.84
N PRO A 156 -8.32 -13.50 -19.29
CA PRO A 156 -7.50 -12.68 -18.41
C PRO A 156 -8.31 -11.90 -17.36
N TYR A 157 -9.54 -11.50 -17.69
CA TYR A 157 -10.44 -10.80 -16.78
C TYR A 157 -11.04 -11.74 -15.73
N VAL A 158 -11.51 -12.93 -16.14
CA VAL A 158 -11.97 -13.97 -15.20
C VAL A 158 -10.85 -14.39 -14.26
N ASN A 159 -9.63 -14.50 -14.77
CA ASN A 159 -8.42 -14.76 -14.00
C ASN A 159 -8.18 -13.66 -12.95
N LEU A 160 -8.19 -12.39 -13.37
CA LEU A 160 -7.98 -11.25 -12.47
C LEU A 160 -9.05 -11.20 -11.37
N ALA A 161 -10.32 -11.33 -11.73
CA ALA A 161 -11.43 -11.34 -10.79
C ALA A 161 -11.28 -12.45 -9.74
N TRP A 162 -10.92 -13.65 -10.19
CA TRP A 162 -10.70 -14.79 -9.31
C TRP A 162 -9.50 -14.57 -8.37
N ARG A 163 -8.35 -14.11 -8.90
CA ARG A 163 -7.14 -13.85 -8.09
C ARG A 163 -7.40 -12.82 -7.00
N ILE A 164 -8.03 -11.70 -7.33
CA ILE A 164 -8.37 -10.66 -6.35
C ILE A 164 -9.33 -11.22 -5.29
N ASN A 165 -10.37 -11.94 -5.70
CA ASN A 165 -11.35 -12.52 -4.78
C ASN A 165 -10.73 -13.51 -3.79
N GLU A 166 -9.90 -14.43 -4.28
CA GLU A 166 -9.24 -15.40 -3.41
C GLU A 166 -8.19 -14.73 -2.52
N ALA A 167 -7.48 -13.71 -3.02
CA ALA A 167 -6.54 -12.94 -2.20
C ALA A 167 -7.25 -12.22 -1.03
N VAL A 168 -8.34 -11.51 -1.33
CA VAL A 168 -9.14 -10.81 -0.30
C VAL A 168 -9.69 -11.78 0.74
N LYS A 169 -10.30 -12.90 0.30
CA LYS A 169 -10.80 -13.93 1.23
C LYS A 169 -9.69 -14.54 2.08
N SER A 170 -8.51 -14.76 1.51
CA SER A 170 -7.38 -15.33 2.25
C SER A 170 -6.82 -14.35 3.27
N MET A 171 -6.71 -13.06 2.92
CA MET A 171 -6.35 -11.99 3.87
C MET A 171 -7.35 -11.92 5.02
N MET A 172 -8.66 -11.97 4.72
CA MET A 172 -9.69 -12.03 5.76
C MET A 172 -9.40 -13.19 6.72
N ARG A 173 -9.30 -14.43 6.23
CA ARG A 173 -9.00 -15.60 7.09
C ARG A 173 -7.70 -15.46 7.89
N THR A 174 -6.64 -14.96 7.26
CA THR A 174 -5.29 -14.81 7.88
C THR A 174 -5.31 -13.80 9.02
N TYR A 175 -6.05 -12.72 8.85
CA TYR A 175 -6.16 -11.63 9.81
C TYR A 175 -7.48 -11.70 10.58
N SER A 176 -7.99 -12.92 10.82
CA SER A 176 -9.15 -13.15 11.68
C SER A 176 -8.75 -13.17 13.16
N GLY A 177 -9.56 -12.56 14.03
CA GLY A 177 -9.46 -12.76 15.48
C GLY A 177 -8.48 -11.87 16.24
N ALA A 178 -7.73 -10.99 15.58
CA ALA A 178 -6.97 -9.95 16.29
C ALA A 178 -7.85 -8.70 16.45
N ILE A 179 -8.13 -8.31 17.69
CA ILE A 179 -9.02 -7.18 17.99
C ILE A 179 -8.42 -5.87 17.46
N GLU A 180 -9.25 -5.04 16.81
CA GLU A 180 -8.94 -3.68 16.36
C GLU A 180 -7.73 -3.56 15.42
N GLN A 181 -7.41 -4.61 14.63
CA GLN A 181 -6.29 -4.52 13.67
C GLN A 181 -6.71 -3.90 12.34
N ILE A 182 -5.82 -3.07 11.79
CA ILE A 182 -5.94 -2.53 10.43
C ILE A 182 -4.79 -3.06 9.57
N VAL A 183 -5.14 -3.64 8.42
CA VAL A 183 -4.20 -4.07 7.39
C VAL A 183 -4.25 -3.05 6.25
N ALA A 184 -3.18 -2.29 6.06
CA ALA A 184 -3.08 -1.32 4.96
C ALA A 184 -2.66 -2.04 3.68
N ILE A 185 -3.41 -1.85 2.59
CA ILE A 185 -3.26 -2.59 1.34
C ILE A 185 -3.12 -1.59 0.18
N PHE A 186 -1.94 -1.53 -0.43
CA PHE A 186 -1.63 -0.65 -1.56
C PHE A 186 -1.83 -1.37 -2.87
N VAL A 187 -2.75 -0.86 -3.70
CA VAL A 187 -3.13 -1.47 -4.97
C VAL A 187 -3.18 -0.43 -6.06
N ASP A 188 -2.93 -0.85 -7.30
CA ASP A 188 -3.03 0.03 -8.45
C ASP A 188 -4.47 0.49 -8.63
N ARG A 189 -4.67 1.78 -8.93
CA ARG A 189 -6.00 2.40 -9.05
C ARG A 189 -6.90 1.73 -10.10
N SER A 190 -6.32 1.10 -11.12
CA SER A 190 -7.10 0.38 -12.15
C SER A 190 -7.96 -0.75 -11.54
N LEU A 191 -7.55 -1.31 -10.39
CA LEU A 191 -8.23 -2.40 -9.71
C LEU A 191 -9.42 -1.95 -8.85
N GLU A 192 -9.63 -0.63 -8.70
CA GLU A 192 -10.68 -0.08 -7.85
C GLU A 192 -12.07 -0.67 -8.20
N ARG A 193 -12.41 -0.71 -9.50
CA ARG A 193 -13.69 -1.25 -9.96
C ARG A 193 -13.82 -2.74 -9.63
N MET A 194 -12.73 -3.50 -9.78
CA MET A 194 -12.71 -4.94 -9.50
C MET A 194 -12.86 -5.22 -8.01
N LEU A 195 -12.15 -4.49 -7.16
CA LEU A 195 -12.26 -4.60 -5.72
C LEU A 195 -13.69 -4.29 -5.25
N ARG A 196 -14.32 -3.24 -5.78
CA ARG A 196 -15.73 -2.94 -5.49
C ARG A 196 -16.68 -4.08 -5.88
N CYS A 197 -16.41 -4.78 -6.99
CA CYS A 197 -17.23 -5.92 -7.43
C CYS A 197 -17.00 -7.19 -6.59
N VAL A 198 -15.76 -7.45 -6.19
CA VAL A 198 -15.38 -8.61 -5.37
C VAL A 198 -15.91 -8.47 -3.94
N MET A 199 -16.00 -7.23 -3.44
CA MET A 199 -16.46 -6.91 -2.09
C MET A 199 -17.98 -6.74 -1.99
N ILE A 200 -18.74 -7.31 -2.95
CA ILE A 200 -20.21 -7.35 -2.90
C ILE A 200 -20.63 -8.43 -1.89
N GLY A 201 -20.74 -8.03 -0.63
CA GLY A 201 -21.26 -8.84 0.46
C GLY A 201 -21.27 -8.02 1.76
N PRO A 202 -22.21 -8.27 2.70
CA PRO A 202 -22.18 -7.61 4.00
C PRO A 202 -20.93 -8.02 4.80
N PRO A 203 -20.30 -7.08 5.52
CA PRO A 203 -20.61 -5.64 5.54
C PRO A 203 -20.05 -4.92 4.30
N LEU A 204 -20.76 -3.91 3.78
CA LEU A 204 -20.35 -3.20 2.55
C LEU A 204 -19.06 -2.37 2.77
N PRO A 205 -18.21 -2.23 1.72
CA PRO A 205 -17.06 -1.32 1.78
C PRO A 205 -17.52 0.13 2.01
N PHE A 206 -16.74 0.90 2.75
CA PHE A 206 -16.97 2.32 3.01
C PHE A 206 -15.73 3.13 2.68
N ILE A 207 -15.90 4.41 2.36
CA ILE A 207 -14.77 5.31 2.13
C ILE A 207 -14.11 5.56 3.49
N LEU A 208 -12.84 5.17 3.63
CA LEU A 208 -12.06 5.57 4.80
C LEU A 208 -11.33 6.86 4.43
N ARG A 209 -11.70 7.96 5.08
CA ARG A 209 -10.97 9.23 4.95
C ARG A 209 -10.11 9.41 6.17
N VAL A 210 -8.80 9.47 5.98
CA VAL A 210 -7.89 9.88 7.05
C VAL A 210 -7.80 11.40 7.00
N PRO A 211 -8.29 12.12 8.03
CA PRO A 211 -8.28 13.57 8.03
C PRO A 211 -6.84 14.11 8.07
N PRO A 212 -6.57 15.28 7.45
CA PRO A 212 -5.26 15.91 7.54
C PRO A 212 -4.94 16.26 9.00
N ILE A 213 -3.66 16.18 9.36
CA ILE A 213 -3.18 16.58 10.69
C ILE A 213 -3.42 18.09 10.85
N PRO A 214 -4.01 18.57 11.96
CA PRO A 214 -4.20 20.00 12.17
C PRO A 214 -2.89 20.78 12.13
N ASP A 215 -2.88 21.95 11.48
CA ASP A 215 -1.70 22.82 11.35
C ASP A 215 -1.08 23.19 12.70
N SER A 216 -1.91 23.32 13.74
CA SER A 216 -1.46 23.60 15.11
C SER A 216 -0.55 22.49 15.69
N VAL A 217 -0.79 21.24 15.29
CA VAL A 217 -0.01 20.07 15.74
C VAL A 217 1.30 19.98 14.94
N LEU A 218 1.25 20.23 13.62
CA LEU A 218 2.44 20.27 12.77
C LEU A 218 3.43 21.35 13.23
N ALA A 219 2.92 22.56 13.55
CA ALA A 219 3.74 23.67 14.04
C ALA A 219 4.35 23.44 15.45
N MET A 220 3.89 22.44 16.20
CA MET A 220 4.53 22.04 17.46
C MET A 220 5.64 21.01 17.23
N GLN A 221 5.51 20.14 16.22
CA GLN A 221 6.57 19.18 15.86
C GLN A 221 7.79 19.87 15.24
N GLU A 222 7.59 20.89 14.41
CA GLU A 222 8.68 21.65 13.75
C GLU A 222 9.45 22.59 14.69
N ARG A 223 8.89 22.93 15.87
CA ARG A 223 9.55 23.81 16.87
C ARG A 223 10.41 23.06 17.89
N GLU A 224 10.34 21.73 17.89
CA GLU A 224 11.11 20.86 18.79
C GLU A 224 12.21 20.09 18.04
N GLU A 225 12.49 20.44 16.78
CA GLU A 225 13.67 20.04 16.00
C GLU A 225 14.70 21.18 15.99
#